data_AF-A0A1B1BGQ4-F1
#
_entry.id   AF-A0A1B1BGQ4-F1
#
_cell.length_a   1.000
_cell.length_b   1.000
_cell.length_c   1.000
_cell.angle_alpha   90.00
_cell.angle_beta   90.00
_cell.angle_gamma   90.00
#
_symmetry.space_group_name_H-M   'P 1'
#
loop_
_entity.id
_entity.type
_entity.pdbx_description
1 polymer ?
#
loop_
_entity_poly.entity_id
_entity_poly.type
_entity_poly.pdbx_seq_one_letter_code
_entity_poly.pdbx_strand_id
1 'polypeptide(L)'
;MTLIPGIDFDAELRLVDAHWTPRVVGKVNDQYIKVAKLLGELVWHAHDAEDEMFIVISGRLRIQLPDHQEVVLTPGQFFVVPRGVQHNPVADEEVHIVLIETVTTAHTGDVIVEGTVPVEQQLGKMAAQ
;
A
#
# COMPACT_ATOMS: atom_id res chain seq x y z
N MET A 1 3.17 -3.84 35.78
CA MET A 1 2.95 -3.06 34.55
C MET A 1 2.75 -4.05 33.42
N THR A 2 1.61 -4.00 32.74
CA THR A 2 1.40 -4.78 31.51
C THR A 2 2.03 -4.00 30.36
N LEU A 3 2.95 -4.63 29.62
CA LEU A 3 3.47 -4.07 28.38
C LEU A 3 2.41 -4.29 27.29
N ILE A 4 1.96 -3.19 26.68
CA ILE A 4 1.17 -3.24 25.44
C ILE A 4 2.19 -3.11 24.30
N PRO A 5 2.42 -4.16 23.49
CA PRO A 5 3.40 -4.10 22.41
C PRO A 5 2.90 -3.17 21.30
N GLY A 6 3.82 -2.43 20.67
CA GLY A 6 3.54 -1.73 19.42
C GLY A 6 3.47 -2.69 18.23
N ILE A 7 3.00 -2.20 17.09
CA ILE A 7 3.04 -2.92 15.81
C ILE A 7 4.40 -2.66 15.17
N ASP A 8 5.11 -3.73 14.81
CA ASP A 8 6.38 -3.69 14.09
C ASP A 8 6.11 -3.97 12.60
N PHE A 9 6.36 -2.98 11.74
CA PHE A 9 6.15 -3.13 10.31
C PHE A 9 7.00 -4.25 9.70
N ASP A 10 8.24 -4.44 10.15
CA ASP A 10 9.10 -5.50 9.65
C ASP A 10 8.53 -6.87 10.03
N ALA A 11 7.91 -6.99 11.22
CA ALA A 11 7.22 -8.20 11.64
C ALA A 11 5.98 -8.49 10.82
N GLU A 12 5.16 -7.49 10.52
CA GLU A 12 3.98 -7.67 9.69
C GLU A 12 4.33 -7.95 8.22
N LEU A 13 5.36 -7.30 7.68
CA LEU A 13 5.89 -7.57 6.32
C LEU A 13 6.39 -9.01 6.17
N ARG A 14 6.98 -9.60 7.21
CA ARG A 14 7.35 -11.03 7.20
C ARG A 14 6.16 -11.98 7.04
N LEU A 15 4.94 -11.52 7.31
CA LEU A 15 3.69 -12.30 7.16
C LEU A 15 3.00 -12.06 5.81
N VAL A 16 3.60 -11.28 4.90
CA VAL A 16 3.12 -11.07 3.54
C VAL A 16 3.84 -12.04 2.61
N ASP A 17 3.13 -13.07 2.15
CA ASP A 17 3.71 -14.19 1.38
C ASP A 17 3.67 -13.99 -0.14
N ALA A 18 2.86 -13.04 -0.63
CA ALA A 18 2.69 -12.75 -2.05
C ALA A 18 2.86 -11.24 -2.33
N HIS A 19 3.46 -10.92 -3.48
CA HIS A 19 3.54 -9.54 -3.96
C HIS A 19 2.16 -8.98 -4.27
N TRP A 20 2.02 -7.65 -4.21
CA TRP A 20 0.77 -6.94 -4.52
C TRP A 20 -0.45 -7.40 -3.70
N THR A 21 -0.20 -8.01 -2.54
CA THR A 21 -1.25 -8.44 -1.61
C THR A 21 -1.14 -7.58 -0.34
N PRO A 22 -1.76 -6.38 -0.32
CA PRO A 22 -1.72 -5.51 0.83
C PRO A 22 -2.46 -6.15 2.02
N ARG A 23 -1.93 -5.92 3.21
CA ARG A 23 -2.46 -6.43 4.47
C ARG A 23 -2.67 -5.29 5.44
N VAL A 24 -3.89 -5.15 5.96
CA VAL A 24 -4.22 -4.17 7.00
C VAL A 24 -3.58 -4.59 8.33
N VAL A 25 -2.81 -3.68 8.92
CA VAL A 25 -2.09 -3.85 10.20
C VAL A 25 -2.54 -2.87 11.28
N GLY A 26 -3.35 -1.88 10.92
CA GLY A 26 -3.92 -0.92 11.86
C GLY A 26 -5.01 -0.07 11.24
N LYS A 27 -5.75 0.66 12.08
CA LYS A 27 -6.78 1.62 11.66
C LYS A 27 -6.70 2.88 12.52
N VAL A 28 -6.71 4.04 11.88
CA VAL A 28 -6.77 5.35 12.54
C VAL A 28 -7.97 6.10 11.96
N ASN A 29 -9.02 6.30 12.75
CA ASN A 29 -10.31 6.79 12.25
C ASN A 29 -10.76 5.98 11.03
N ASP A 30 -11.08 6.61 9.90
CA ASP A 30 -11.47 5.95 8.66
C ASP A 30 -10.31 5.72 7.69
N GLN A 31 -9.10 5.54 8.21
CA GLN A 31 -7.90 5.23 7.45
C GLN A 31 -7.32 3.87 7.87
N TYR A 32 -7.01 3.01 6.92
CA TYR A 32 -6.20 1.82 7.17
C TYR A 32 -4.72 2.14 7.08
N ILE A 33 -3.94 1.48 7.93
CA ILE A 33 -2.50 1.34 7.76
C ILE A 33 -2.28 -0.07 7.22
N LYS A 34 -1.65 -0.19 6.04
CA LYS A 34 -1.39 -1.48 5.40
C LYS A 34 0.10 -1.69 5.17
N VAL A 35 0.52 -2.94 5.04
CA VAL A 35 1.85 -3.33 4.56
C VAL A 35 1.72 -4.13 3.27
N ALA A 36 2.68 -3.98 2.37
CA ALA A 36 2.75 -4.77 1.15
C ALA A 36 4.21 -4.97 0.70
N LYS A 37 4.43 -6.04 -0.08
CA LYS A 37 5.66 -6.25 -0.86
C LYS A 37 5.32 -6.08 -2.33
N LEU A 38 6.10 -5.28 -3.06
CA LEU A 38 5.90 -5.07 -4.49
C LEU A 38 7.10 -5.58 -5.28
N LEU A 39 6.83 -6.10 -6.48
CA LEU A 39 7.84 -6.51 -7.46
C LEU A 39 7.23 -6.43 -8.86
N GLY A 40 7.96 -5.83 -9.82
CA GLY A 40 7.45 -5.53 -11.15
C GLY A 40 6.43 -4.38 -11.12
N GLU A 41 5.36 -4.52 -11.89
CA GLU A 41 4.22 -3.59 -11.92
C GLU A 41 2.91 -4.37 -11.87
N LEU A 42 1.84 -3.74 -11.38
CA LEU A 42 0.52 -4.34 -11.35
C LEU A 42 -0.37 -3.78 -12.47
N VAL A 43 -0.76 -2.51 -12.35
CA VAL A 43 -1.62 -1.82 -13.32
C VAL A 43 -1.65 -0.32 -13.05
N TRP A 44 -1.80 0.48 -14.11
CA TRP A 44 -2.18 1.90 -13.97
C TRP A 44 -3.59 2.02 -13.41
N HIS A 45 -3.77 2.84 -12.37
CA HIS A 45 -5.07 3.05 -11.74
C HIS A 45 -5.17 4.42 -11.08
N ALA A 46 -6.37 4.75 -10.59
CA ALA A 46 -6.65 5.94 -9.79
C ALA A 46 -7.74 5.63 -8.77
N HIS A 47 -7.80 6.43 -7.70
CA HIS A 47 -8.90 6.43 -6.74
C HIS A 47 -9.60 7.79 -6.81
N ASP A 48 -10.80 7.84 -7.37
CA ASP A 48 -11.49 9.11 -7.65
C ASP A 48 -11.85 9.91 -6.39
N ALA A 49 -12.09 9.21 -5.27
CA ALA A 49 -12.57 9.81 -4.04
C ALA A 49 -11.50 9.96 -2.95
N GLU A 50 -10.36 9.29 -3.08
CA GLU A 50 -9.45 8.99 -1.97
C GLU A 50 -8.01 9.33 -2.33
N ASP A 51 -7.30 9.94 -1.39
CA ASP A 51 -5.84 10.04 -1.48
C ASP A 51 -5.24 8.70 -1.02
N GLU A 52 -4.10 8.32 -1.60
CA GLU A 52 -3.33 7.14 -1.19
C GLU A 52 -1.89 7.55 -0.89
N MET A 53 -1.35 7.13 0.26
CA MET A 53 0.04 7.38 0.61
C MET A 53 0.88 6.11 0.53
N PHE A 54 2.04 6.20 -0.11
CA PHE A 54 3.09 5.19 -0.12
C PHE A 54 4.25 5.64 0.77
N ILE A 55 4.72 4.78 1.69
CA ILE A 55 5.99 4.95 2.43
C ILE A 55 6.88 3.75 2.12
N VAL A 56 8.15 3.99 1.77
CA VAL A 56 9.11 2.90 1.56
C VAL A 56 9.81 2.55 2.87
N ILE A 57 9.78 1.27 3.24
CA ILE A 57 10.51 0.71 4.39
C ILE A 57 11.84 0.11 3.94
N SER A 58 11.86 -0.62 2.82
CA SER A 58 13.06 -1.21 2.23
C SER A 58 12.95 -1.23 0.70
N GLY A 59 14.07 -1.19 -0.02
CA GLY A 59 14.11 -1.18 -1.48
C GLY A 59 13.90 0.21 -2.10
N ARG A 60 13.51 0.26 -3.37
CA ARG A 60 13.28 1.50 -4.14
C ARG A 60 11.99 1.38 -4.95
N LEU A 61 11.05 2.31 -4.74
CA LEU A 61 9.80 2.38 -5.49
C LEU A 61 9.85 3.54 -6.48
N ARG A 62 9.43 3.30 -7.72
CA ARG A 62 9.06 4.36 -8.66
C ARG A 62 7.54 4.44 -8.72
N ILE A 63 6.98 5.63 -8.72
CA ILE A 63 5.56 5.86 -8.96
C ILE A 63 5.48 6.70 -10.23
N GLN A 64 5.06 6.09 -11.32
CA GLN A 64 4.83 6.79 -12.57
C GLN A 64 3.52 7.57 -12.48
N LEU A 65 3.52 8.77 -13.06
CA LEU A 65 2.43 9.72 -13.11
C LEU A 65 2.18 10.14 -14.57
N PRO A 66 1.07 10.85 -14.87
CA PRO A 66 0.79 11.35 -16.21
C PRO A 66 1.90 12.27 -16.72
N ASP A 67 1.94 12.47 -18.04
CA ASP A 67 2.91 13.32 -18.72
C ASP A 67 4.38 12.90 -18.51
N HIS A 68 4.62 11.59 -18.35
CA HIS A 68 5.94 11.00 -18.16
C HIS A 68 6.67 11.49 -16.90
N GLN A 69 5.93 11.94 -15.90
CA GLN A 69 6.48 12.29 -14.60
C GLN A 69 6.65 11.02 -13.75
N GLU A 70 7.62 11.04 -12.84
CA GLU A 70 7.77 9.97 -11.85
C GLU A 70 8.28 10.51 -10.52
N VAL A 71 7.86 9.85 -9.44
CA VAL A 71 8.41 10.03 -8.10
C VAL A 71 9.23 8.79 -7.77
N VAL A 72 10.44 8.99 -7.24
CA VAL A 72 11.31 7.91 -6.80
C VAL A 72 11.42 7.97 -5.28
N LEU A 73 11.03 6.90 -4.60
CA LEU A 73 11.09 6.77 -3.15
C LEU A 73 12.15 5.74 -2.74
N THR A 74 12.94 6.11 -1.75
CA THR A 74 13.89 5.24 -1.03
C THR A 74 13.46 5.11 0.44
N PRO A 75 14.09 4.23 1.25
CA PRO A 75 13.65 3.98 2.63
C PRO A 75 13.50 5.25 3.47
N GLY A 76 12.39 5.36 4.19
CA GLY A 76 12.02 6.51 5.00
C GLY A 76 11.37 7.68 4.25
N GLN A 77 11.22 7.57 2.92
CA GLN A 77 10.51 8.58 2.12
C GLN A 77 9.07 8.14 1.84
N PHE A 78 8.20 9.14 1.61
CA PHE A 78 6.81 8.92 1.27
C PHE A 78 6.32 9.84 0.16
N PHE A 79 5.25 9.43 -0.52
CA PHE A 79 4.51 10.25 -1.46
C PHE A 79 3.02 10.02 -1.28
N VAL A 80 2.23 11.07 -1.41
CA VAL A 80 0.76 11.01 -1.42
C VAL A 80 0.31 11.21 -2.85
N VAL A 81 -0.33 10.20 -3.42
CA VAL A 81 -1.05 10.32 -4.68
C VAL A 81 -2.37 11.03 -4.38
N PRO A 82 -2.61 12.23 -4.93
CA PRO A 82 -3.89 12.91 -4.73
C PRO A 82 -5.02 12.16 -5.41
N ARG A 83 -6.22 12.23 -4.84
CA ARG A 83 -7.44 11.64 -5.42
C ARG A 83 -7.62 12.02 -6.89
N GLY A 84 -8.07 11.05 -7.69
CA GLY A 84 -8.29 11.19 -9.13
C GLY A 84 -7.03 11.25 -9.99
N VAL A 85 -5.83 11.19 -9.40
CA VAL A 85 -4.58 11.13 -10.16
C VAL A 85 -4.27 9.69 -10.54
N GLN A 86 -4.19 9.43 -11.84
CA GLN A 86 -3.68 8.17 -12.38
C GLN A 86 -2.23 7.96 -11.98
N HIS A 87 -1.89 6.76 -11.56
CA HIS A 87 -0.53 6.41 -11.17
C HIS A 87 -0.24 4.92 -11.41
N ASN A 88 1.04 4.57 -11.47
CA ASN A 88 1.50 3.19 -11.58
C ASN A 88 2.75 2.99 -10.71
N PRO A 89 2.62 2.28 -9.58
CA PRO A 89 3.78 1.86 -8.78
C PRO A 89 4.58 0.80 -9.55
N VAL A 90 5.90 0.99 -9.64
CA VAL A 90 6.83 0.09 -10.31
C VAL A 90 8.04 -0.19 -9.42
N ALA A 91 8.28 -1.47 -9.17
CA ALA A 91 9.32 -2.00 -8.31
C ALA A 91 10.29 -2.86 -9.14
N ASP A 92 11.41 -2.27 -9.58
CA ASP A 92 12.44 -2.96 -10.38
C ASP A 92 13.10 -4.11 -9.59
N GLU A 93 13.13 -3.98 -8.26
CA GLU A 93 13.53 -4.99 -7.27
C GLU A 93 12.45 -5.07 -6.19
N GLU A 94 12.47 -6.09 -5.33
CA GLU A 94 11.48 -6.20 -4.25
C GLU A 94 11.56 -4.98 -3.33
N VAL A 95 10.41 -4.33 -3.11
CA VAL A 95 10.26 -3.17 -2.23
C VAL A 95 9.21 -3.45 -1.18
N HIS A 96 9.48 -3.06 0.05
CA HIS A 96 8.53 -3.18 1.15
C HIS A 96 7.96 -1.81 1.47
N ILE A 97 6.64 -1.74 1.54
CA ILE A 97 5.94 -0.47 1.71
C ILE A 97 4.92 -0.52 2.83
N VAL A 98 4.61 0.66 3.34
CA VAL A 98 3.41 0.95 4.13
C VAL A 98 2.49 1.81 3.28
N LEU A 99 1.20 1.49 3.31
CA LEU A 99 0.14 2.32 2.72
C LEU A 99 -0.69 2.97 3.83
N ILE A 100 -1.15 4.20 3.58
CA ILE A 100 -2.27 4.80 4.31
C ILE A 100 -3.31 5.25 3.31
N GLU A 101 -4.53 4.76 3.47
CA GLU A 101 -5.65 5.04 2.59
C GLU A 101 -6.98 4.85 3.33
N THR A 102 -8.06 5.38 2.77
CA THR A 102 -9.40 5.30 3.37
C THR A 102 -9.86 3.85 3.44
N VAL A 103 -10.68 3.51 4.44
CA VAL A 103 -11.21 2.13 4.61
C VAL A 103 -12.04 1.61 3.43
N THR A 104 -12.50 2.51 2.56
CA THR A 104 -13.27 2.21 1.35
C THR A 104 -12.40 2.08 0.08
N THR A 105 -11.10 2.39 0.17
CA THR A 105 -10.22 2.43 -1.00
C THR A 105 -10.03 1.05 -1.60
N ALA A 106 -10.45 0.88 -2.85
CA ALA A 106 -10.30 -0.36 -3.60
C ALA A 106 -8.86 -0.50 -4.11
N HIS A 107 -8.26 -1.68 -4.01
CA HIS A 107 -6.82 -1.91 -4.29
C HIS A 107 -6.30 -1.33 -5.61
N THR A 108 -7.08 -1.43 -6.68
CA THR A 108 -6.68 -0.95 -8.02
C THR A 108 -7.72 0.00 -8.60
N GLY A 109 -8.42 0.75 -7.72
CA GLY A 109 -9.52 1.62 -8.10
C GLY A 109 -10.63 0.86 -8.82
N ASP A 110 -11.06 1.39 -9.96
CA ASP A 110 -12.09 0.77 -10.82
C ASP A 110 -11.54 -0.29 -11.80
N VAL A 111 -10.23 -0.48 -11.84
CA VAL A 111 -9.59 -1.46 -12.74
C VAL A 111 -9.46 -2.79 -12.00
N ILE A 112 -9.98 -3.87 -12.58
CA ILE A 112 -9.86 -5.22 -12.00
C ILE A 112 -8.95 -6.07 -12.89
N VAL A 113 -7.86 -6.59 -12.33
CA VAL A 113 -6.88 -7.45 -13.00
C VAL A 113 -6.60 -8.72 -12.20
N GLU A 114 -5.90 -9.67 -12.81
CA GLU A 114 -5.30 -10.79 -12.08
C GLU A 114 -4.28 -10.22 -11.07
N GLY A 115 -4.59 -10.32 -9.77
CA GLY A 115 -3.83 -9.70 -8.68
C GLY A 115 -4.57 -8.59 -7.91
N THR A 116 -5.74 -8.14 -8.37
CA THR A 116 -6.59 -7.24 -7.56
C THR A 116 -7.12 -7.98 -6.32
N VAL A 117 -6.83 -7.47 -5.13
CA VAL A 117 -7.26 -8.05 -3.85
C VAL A 117 -8.39 -7.21 -3.23
N PRO A 118 -9.61 -7.74 -3.06
CA PRO A 118 -10.69 -7.02 -2.40
C PRO A 118 -10.36 -6.65 -0.96
N VAL A 119 -10.86 -5.50 -0.48
CA VAL A 119 -10.52 -4.96 0.86
C VAL A 119 -10.80 -5.98 1.97
N GLU A 120 -11.89 -6.72 1.88
CA GLU A 120 -12.27 -7.77 2.83
C GLU A 120 -11.25 -8.90 2.97
N GLN A 121 -10.44 -9.15 1.93
CA GLN A 121 -9.35 -10.14 1.96
C GLN A 121 -8.03 -9.56 2.48
N GLN A 122 -7.92 -8.23 2.53
CA GLN A 122 -6.76 -7.52 3.07
C GLN A 122 -6.83 -7.37 4.60
N LEU A 123 -8.03 -7.49 5.17
CA LEU A 123 -8.25 -7.47 6.61
C LEU A 123 -7.52 -8.68 7.21
N GLY A 124 -6.36 -8.44 7.83
CA GLY A 124 -5.65 -9.48 8.58
C GLY A 124 -6.52 -10.03 9.72
N LYS A 125 -5.92 -10.79 10.66
CA LYS A 125 -6.63 -11.29 11.86
C LYS A 125 -7.11 -10.18 12.83
N MET A 126 -7.12 -8.92 12.40
CA MET A 126 -7.57 -7.74 13.12
C MET A 126 -9.10 -7.55 13.20
N ALA A 127 -9.90 -8.49 12.68
CA ALA A 127 -11.37 -8.43 12.78
C ALA A 127 -11.93 -8.60 14.22
N ALA A 128 -11.11 -8.47 15.27
CA ALA A 128 -11.48 -8.72 16.66
C ALA A 128 -10.93 -7.69 17.67
N GLN A 129 -10.86 -6.41 17.28
CA GLN A 129 -10.72 -5.30 18.23
C GLN A 129 -11.87 -4.32 18.06
#